data_AF-A0A930PAY5-F1
#
_entry.id   AF-A0A930PAY5-F1
#
_cell.length_a   1.000
_cell.length_b   1.000
_cell.length_c   1.000
_cell.angle_alpha   90.00
_cell.angle_beta   90.00
_cell.angle_gamma   90.00
#
_symmetry.space_group_name_H-M   'P 1'
#
loop_
_entity.id
_entity.type
_entity.pdbx_description
1 polymer ?
#
loop_
_entity_poly.entity_id
_entity_poly.type
_entity_poly.pdbx_seq_one_letter_code
_entity_poly.pdbx_strand_id
1 'polypeptide(L)'
;IAELEEIVRGQYTKEKVVAEEIKEEAVIKTENKVKETVTIASENNTQIMENTVPNGETIPLQPSSSESDPQQLVSEQLSITVEPAPEGVPALTLHHQYEQEPQEIRTDIEAPREMNGQTIFFDDDHHPVVDNNMEDIGQPEQLSLFAPEEYSLWTREVTRVNHEIKDNSGTSQVRHPITQTAPQKSSDSKVQKAAIIPQRRTRSSRKKASSSSREPSLFDFMNEAEERKPKPIAEVRKEFDASPRPFLSSPDSHLRDGSIVVQKGQIGFLSDLKRHPTFNPMDLPYAQLSRLKAYIEIRECYHRLYDYEAENHAEDKEDRSRLNHLYDDYVARWGYFNQKANTDIIKMDATGVEMLFLERSENGRYIKADIFDHPTAFSTTELTVAADPMEALGASLNKYGTVELDYMSSLLPDMEESDIISSLEGRIYYNPEENAYEVADKFISGNVIEKAERIESWLLDHPDQEEAKQSLAALRAATPTPIPFADLDFNLGERWIPAKVYGKFASEFFETDIGVSYHSNMDEYSIVCDRKNANIWHKYAVQGEFRRYDGINLLKHALHNTIPDINKSKEVTDKVTGETKTIKVRDGHAIQMANAK
;
A
#
# COMPACT_ATOMS: atom_id res chain seq x y z
N ILE A 1 -4.44 56.85 16.06
CA ILE A 1 -5.90 56.84 15.81
C ILE A 1 -6.20 57.62 14.54
N ALA A 2 -5.99 58.94 14.49
CA ALA A 2 -6.22 59.75 13.28
C ALA A 2 -5.58 59.16 12.00
N GLU A 3 -4.29 58.77 12.05
CA GLU A 3 -3.55 58.17 10.92
C GLU A 3 -4.14 56.82 10.45
N LEU A 4 -4.86 56.09 11.31
CA LEU A 4 -5.56 54.85 10.93
C LEU A 4 -6.90 55.14 10.24
N GLU A 5 -7.51 56.30 10.46
CA GLU A 5 -8.72 56.71 9.74
C GLU A 5 -8.43 57.28 8.34
N GLU A 6 -7.16 57.49 7.99
CA GLU A 6 -6.75 57.95 6.66
C GLU A 6 -6.54 56.75 5.73
N ILE A 7 -5.81 55.72 6.18
CA ILE A 7 -5.61 54.45 5.46
C ILE A 7 -6.94 53.78 5.10
N VAL A 8 -7.88 53.70 6.04
CA VAL A 8 -9.21 53.07 5.82
C VAL A 8 -10.07 53.85 4.81
N ARG A 9 -9.77 55.14 4.55
CA ARG A 9 -10.50 55.95 3.56
C ARG A 9 -10.03 55.73 2.11
N GLY A 10 -8.85 55.13 1.91
CA GLY A 10 -8.26 54.94 0.58
C GLY A 10 -8.86 53.80 -0.26
N GLN A 11 -9.48 52.79 0.37
CA GLN A 11 -9.85 51.53 -0.31
C GLN A 11 -11.30 51.42 -0.81
N TYR A 12 -12.16 52.44 -0.57
CA TYR A 12 -13.56 52.40 -1.00
C TYR A 12 -14.04 53.72 -1.63
N THR A 13 -13.53 54.01 -2.83
CA THR A 13 -14.20 54.95 -3.75
C THR A 13 -14.79 54.19 -4.93
N LYS A 14 -16.12 54.18 -5.04
CA LYS A 14 -16.82 53.63 -6.21
C LYS A 14 -16.65 54.62 -7.35
N GLU A 15 -16.08 54.18 -8.48
CA GLU A 15 -16.13 54.97 -9.70
C GLU A 15 -17.59 55.23 -10.10
N LYS A 16 -17.83 56.43 -10.64
CA LYS A 16 -19.16 56.94 -10.89
C LYS A 16 -19.32 57.19 -12.37
N VAL A 17 -20.33 56.56 -12.97
CA VAL A 17 -20.69 56.72 -14.38
C VAL A 17 -20.81 58.21 -14.74
N VAL A 18 -20.03 58.62 -15.73
CA VAL A 18 -20.24 59.84 -16.51
C VAL A 18 -20.44 59.39 -17.95
N ALA A 19 -21.62 59.68 -18.49
CA ALA A 19 -21.88 59.55 -19.91
C ALA A 19 -21.74 60.95 -20.54
N GLU A 20 -21.04 61.03 -21.67
CA GLU A 20 -21.23 62.09 -22.65
C GLU A 20 -21.17 61.46 -24.05
N GLU A 21 -21.68 62.17 -25.05
CA GLU A 21 -22.45 61.59 -26.15
C GLU A 21 -22.01 62.16 -27.51
N ILE A 22 -22.61 61.68 -28.62
CA ILE A 22 -22.57 62.28 -29.99
C ILE A 22 -21.26 61.97 -30.75
N LYS A 23 -21.20 61.53 -32.03
CA LYS A 23 -22.18 61.57 -33.16
C LYS A 23 -22.17 60.31 -34.06
N GLU A 24 -23.07 60.29 -35.04
CA GLU A 24 -23.41 59.17 -35.94
C GLU A 24 -22.72 59.20 -37.34
N GLU A 25 -23.17 58.30 -38.23
CA GLU A 25 -22.94 58.17 -39.68
C GLU A 25 -21.64 57.47 -40.16
N ALA A 26 -21.65 56.59 -41.20
CA ALA A 26 -22.78 55.90 -41.87
C ALA A 26 -22.34 54.69 -42.75
N VAL A 27 -23.14 53.61 -42.70
CA VAL A 27 -23.63 52.78 -43.85
C VAL A 27 -22.61 52.03 -44.76
N ILE A 28 -22.67 50.67 -44.76
CA ILE A 28 -22.91 49.74 -45.91
C ILE A 28 -22.69 48.27 -45.44
N LYS A 29 -23.49 47.32 -45.97
CA LYS A 29 -23.25 45.86 -45.84
C LYS A 29 -22.47 45.33 -47.05
N THR A 30 -21.59 44.35 -46.87
CA THR A 30 -21.45 43.24 -47.83
C THR A 30 -20.77 42.04 -47.19
N GLU A 31 -21.30 40.84 -47.45
CA GLU A 31 -20.54 39.60 -47.33
C GLU A 31 -19.64 39.43 -48.56
N ASN A 32 -18.48 38.80 -48.42
CA ASN A 32 -18.00 37.86 -49.44
C ASN A 32 -16.88 36.96 -48.90
N LYS A 33 -16.83 35.73 -49.43
CA LYS A 33 -15.93 34.65 -48.99
C LYS A 33 -15.23 34.06 -50.22
N VAL A 34 -13.93 34.31 -50.37
CA VAL A 34 -13.12 33.80 -51.48
C VAL A 34 -11.85 33.13 -50.93
N LYS A 35 -11.42 32.05 -51.60
CA LYS A 35 -10.18 31.32 -51.36
C LYS A 35 -9.17 31.64 -52.46
N GLU A 36 -7.87 31.60 -52.14
CA GLU A 36 -6.73 31.12 -52.95
C GLU A 36 -5.45 31.49 -52.16
N THR A 37 -4.53 30.61 -51.73
CA THR A 37 -3.71 29.57 -52.39
C THR A 37 -2.68 30.08 -53.40
N VAL A 38 -1.44 30.29 -52.94
CA VAL A 38 -0.20 30.18 -53.75
C VAL A 38 0.90 29.58 -52.86
N THR A 39 1.68 28.63 -53.39
CA THR A 39 2.86 28.03 -52.75
C THR A 39 4.07 28.07 -53.69
N ILE A 40 5.11 28.83 -53.31
CA ILE A 40 6.42 28.94 -53.99
C ILE A 40 7.45 29.30 -52.90
N ALA A 41 8.65 28.72 -52.79
CA ALA A 41 9.19 27.43 -53.24
C ALA A 41 10.47 27.15 -52.42
N SER A 42 10.95 25.90 -52.39
CA SER A 42 12.24 25.53 -51.79
C SER A 42 13.08 24.69 -52.78
N GLU A 43 14.01 25.35 -53.47
CA GLU A 43 15.01 24.67 -54.30
C GLU A 43 16.27 24.37 -53.49
N ASN A 44 16.62 23.09 -53.33
CA ASN A 44 17.65 22.46 -54.17
C ASN A 44 17.84 20.97 -53.87
N ASN A 45 18.46 20.24 -54.80
CA ASN A 45 18.45 18.78 -54.87
C ASN A 45 19.71 18.23 -55.56
N THR A 46 20.34 17.21 -54.98
CA THR A 46 21.38 16.35 -55.60
C THR A 46 21.52 15.08 -54.74
N GLN A 47 21.57 13.83 -55.27
CA GLN A 47 21.42 13.36 -56.66
C GLN A 47 21.31 11.81 -56.70
N ILE A 48 20.86 11.24 -57.85
CA ILE A 48 21.20 9.88 -58.36
C ILE A 48 20.57 8.66 -57.62
N MET A 49 19.95 7.63 -58.25
CA MET A 49 19.72 7.29 -59.67
C MET A 49 18.53 6.30 -59.86
N GLU A 50 17.78 6.42 -60.99
CA GLU A 50 17.16 5.36 -61.85
C GLU A 50 16.22 4.24 -61.27
N ASN A 51 15.20 3.68 -61.96
CA ASN A 51 14.77 3.72 -63.37
C ASN A 51 13.25 3.37 -63.58
N THR A 52 12.62 3.92 -64.65
CA THR A 52 11.51 3.38 -65.51
C THR A 52 10.11 3.00 -64.89
N VAL A 53 8.87 3.49 -65.22
CA VAL A 53 8.12 4.03 -66.43
C VAL A 53 7.26 2.96 -67.17
N PRO A 54 5.99 3.18 -67.64
CA PRO A 54 4.89 4.16 -67.31
C PRO A 54 3.40 3.64 -67.47
N ASN A 55 2.43 4.58 -67.61
CA ASN A 55 1.05 4.53 -68.19
C ASN A 55 -0.13 3.93 -67.36
N GLY A 56 -1.38 4.45 -67.45
CA GLY A 56 -1.87 5.70 -68.08
C GLY A 56 -3.41 5.81 -68.29
N GLU A 57 -3.94 7.05 -68.40
CA GLU A 57 -5.26 7.49 -68.96
C GLU A 57 -6.60 7.09 -68.24
N THR A 58 -7.79 7.73 -68.39
CA THR A 58 -8.26 9.13 -68.67
C THR A 58 -9.79 9.24 -68.34
N ILE A 59 -10.36 10.44 -68.07
CA ILE A 59 -11.77 10.73 -67.63
C ILE A 59 -12.71 11.23 -68.77
N PRO A 60 -14.06 11.01 -68.72
CA PRO A 60 -15.01 12.15 -68.48
C PRO A 60 -16.47 11.88 -67.94
N LEU A 61 -16.99 12.83 -67.13
CA LEU A 61 -18.32 13.53 -67.16
C LEU A 61 -19.73 12.83 -67.19
N GLN A 62 -20.54 13.06 -66.11
CA GLN A 62 -21.85 13.81 -65.98
C GLN A 62 -23.05 13.66 -66.99
N PRO A 63 -24.31 14.17 -66.72
CA PRO A 63 -25.02 14.62 -65.48
C PRO A 63 -26.57 14.25 -65.38
N SER A 64 -27.32 14.86 -64.41
CA SER A 64 -28.81 15.13 -64.35
C SER A 64 -29.81 13.97 -64.02
N SER A 65 -31.03 14.15 -63.44
CA SER A 65 -31.70 15.24 -62.65
C SER A 65 -33.09 14.82 -62.08
N SER A 66 -33.60 15.45 -60.99
CA SER A 66 -35.04 15.62 -60.56
C SER A 66 -35.88 14.35 -60.21
N GLU A 67 -36.96 14.32 -59.40
CA GLU A 67 -37.72 15.30 -58.57
C GLU A 67 -38.61 14.57 -57.49
N SER A 68 -39.16 15.33 -56.52
CA SER A 68 -40.37 15.05 -55.69
C SER A 68 -40.37 14.08 -54.48
N ASP A 69 -40.95 14.60 -53.38
CA ASP A 69 -41.27 14.02 -52.04
C ASP A 69 -42.79 13.62 -51.95
N PRO A 70 -43.39 13.13 -50.82
CA PRO A 70 -42.82 12.77 -49.49
C PRO A 70 -43.25 11.39 -48.90
N GLN A 71 -42.52 10.87 -47.89
CA GLN A 71 -43.10 10.43 -46.59
C GLN A 71 -42.09 9.86 -45.56
N GLN A 72 -42.24 10.33 -44.30
CA GLN A 72 -42.10 9.57 -43.03
C GLN A 72 -40.76 8.92 -42.60
N LEU A 73 -39.86 9.77 -42.10
CA LEU A 73 -39.16 9.63 -40.80
C LEU A 73 -38.67 8.24 -40.34
N VAL A 74 -37.42 7.90 -40.68
CA VAL A 74 -36.58 6.87 -40.01
C VAL A 74 -35.15 7.42 -39.87
N SER A 75 -34.44 7.09 -38.79
CA SER A 75 -33.06 7.56 -38.55
C SER A 75 -32.06 6.99 -39.55
N GLU A 76 -31.14 7.83 -40.04
CA GLU A 76 -29.98 7.40 -40.82
C GLU A 76 -28.86 6.89 -39.89
N GLN A 77 -28.32 5.71 -40.19
CA GLN A 77 -26.94 5.35 -39.84
C GLN A 77 -26.26 4.83 -41.10
N LEU A 78 -25.09 5.40 -41.41
CA LEU A 78 -24.39 5.23 -42.69
C LEU A 78 -23.70 3.86 -42.79
N SER A 79 -24.07 3.07 -43.79
CA SER A 79 -23.43 1.80 -44.13
C SER A 79 -22.12 2.02 -44.90
N ILE A 80 -21.00 2.18 -44.17
CA ILE A 80 -19.65 2.15 -44.74
C ILE A 80 -19.26 0.72 -45.10
N THR A 81 -19.19 0.40 -46.41
CA THR A 81 -18.60 -0.84 -46.91
C THR A 81 -17.08 -0.78 -46.79
N VAL A 82 -16.47 -1.73 -46.09
CA VAL A 82 -15.02 -1.86 -45.92
C VAL A 82 -14.53 -3.13 -46.63
N GLU A 83 -13.48 -3.01 -47.44
CA GLU A 83 -12.82 -4.17 -48.08
C GLU A 83 -12.07 -5.02 -47.04
N PRO A 84 -12.11 -6.36 -47.12
CA PRO A 84 -11.35 -7.21 -46.20
C PRO A 84 -9.85 -7.16 -46.52
N ALA A 85 -9.04 -6.78 -45.53
CA ALA A 85 -7.58 -6.86 -45.62
C ALA A 85 -7.09 -8.33 -45.64
N PRO A 86 -5.97 -8.65 -46.31
CA PRO A 86 -5.45 -10.00 -46.40
C PRO A 86 -4.91 -10.54 -45.06
N GLU A 87 -5.00 -11.85 -44.87
CA GLU A 87 -4.56 -12.54 -43.64
C GLU A 87 -3.06 -12.32 -43.35
N GLY A 88 -2.72 -12.09 -42.08
CA GLY A 88 -1.34 -12.14 -41.57
C GLY A 88 -0.85 -10.93 -40.77
N VAL A 89 -1.61 -9.82 -40.72
CA VAL A 89 -1.21 -8.60 -39.98
C VAL A 89 -2.27 -8.21 -38.94
N PRO A 90 -1.91 -8.03 -37.65
CA PRO A 90 -2.86 -7.62 -36.62
C PRO A 90 -3.22 -6.12 -36.73
N ALA A 91 -4.38 -5.83 -37.29
CA ALA A 91 -4.92 -4.47 -37.38
C ALA A 91 -5.70 -4.09 -36.11
N LEU A 92 -5.08 -3.29 -35.23
CA LEU A 92 -5.74 -2.73 -34.04
C LEU A 92 -6.63 -1.53 -34.42
N THR A 93 -7.92 -1.77 -34.61
CA THR A 93 -8.93 -0.72 -34.83
C THR A 93 -9.56 -0.28 -33.51
N LEU A 94 -9.47 1.03 -33.20
CA LEU A 94 -9.85 1.64 -31.92
C LEU A 94 -11.33 1.41 -31.51
N HIS A 95 -12.20 1.01 -32.43
CA HIS A 95 -13.64 0.85 -32.19
C HIS A 95 -13.98 -0.45 -31.43
N HIS A 96 -13.12 -1.47 -31.45
CA HIS A 96 -13.40 -2.77 -30.84
C HIS A 96 -13.43 -2.77 -29.30
N GLN A 97 -13.16 -1.61 -28.68
CA GLN A 97 -12.98 -1.44 -27.24
C GLN A 97 -14.18 -0.76 -26.55
N TYR A 98 -15.22 -0.36 -27.30
CA TYR A 98 -16.39 0.38 -26.79
C TYR A 98 -17.74 -0.33 -26.93
N GLU A 99 -17.75 -1.57 -27.44
CA GLU A 99 -18.98 -2.34 -27.73
C GLU A 99 -19.23 -3.50 -26.74
N GLN A 100 -18.54 -3.50 -25.59
CA GLN A 100 -18.88 -4.36 -24.46
C GLN A 100 -19.83 -3.62 -23.52
N GLU A 101 -21.01 -4.21 -23.26
CA GLU A 101 -21.93 -3.71 -22.24
C GLU A 101 -21.28 -3.77 -20.85
N PRO A 102 -21.53 -2.79 -19.96
CA PRO A 102 -20.95 -2.75 -18.63
C PRO A 102 -21.59 -3.83 -17.73
N GLN A 103 -20.98 -5.02 -17.69
CA GLN A 103 -21.31 -6.03 -16.68
C GLN A 103 -21.05 -5.47 -15.28
N GLU A 104 -22.02 -5.60 -14.38
CA GLU A 104 -21.87 -5.22 -12.98
C GLU A 104 -20.84 -6.14 -12.30
N ILE A 105 -19.60 -5.66 -12.16
CA ILE A 105 -18.54 -6.38 -11.46
C ILE A 105 -18.91 -6.48 -9.97
N ARG A 106 -19.51 -7.60 -9.58
CA ARG A 106 -19.53 -8.00 -8.18
C ARG A 106 -18.15 -8.54 -7.81
N THR A 107 -17.66 -8.18 -6.62
CA THR A 107 -16.30 -8.48 -6.17
C THR A 107 -16.24 -9.65 -5.17
N ASP A 108 -17.23 -10.55 -5.23
CA ASP A 108 -17.53 -11.61 -4.25
C ASP A 108 -17.58 -13.03 -4.89
N ILE A 109 -17.08 -13.16 -6.13
CA ILE A 109 -17.12 -14.39 -6.94
C ILE A 109 -15.74 -14.66 -7.54
N GLU A 110 -15.22 -15.88 -7.33
CA GLU A 110 -13.96 -16.33 -7.91
C GLU A 110 -14.08 -16.62 -9.42
N ALA A 111 -12.96 -16.56 -10.15
CA ALA A 111 -12.91 -16.95 -11.56
C ALA A 111 -13.43 -18.40 -11.75
N PRO A 112 -14.40 -18.62 -12.65
CA PRO A 112 -15.07 -19.92 -12.76
C PRO A 112 -14.12 -21.03 -13.21
N ARG A 113 -14.37 -22.25 -12.71
CA ARG A 113 -13.53 -23.42 -12.96
C ARG A 113 -14.35 -24.49 -13.70
N GLU A 114 -13.75 -25.14 -14.69
CA GLU A 114 -14.39 -26.27 -15.39
C GLU A 114 -14.22 -27.57 -14.61
N MET A 115 -15.31 -28.29 -14.38
CA MET A 115 -15.29 -29.66 -13.85
C MET A 115 -16.22 -30.53 -14.69
N ASN A 116 -15.72 -31.68 -15.15
CA ASN A 116 -16.46 -32.65 -15.98
C ASN A 116 -17.13 -32.06 -17.25
N GLY A 117 -16.59 -30.95 -17.78
CA GLY A 117 -17.16 -30.25 -18.94
C GLY A 117 -18.28 -29.26 -18.62
N GLN A 118 -18.49 -28.92 -17.34
CA GLN A 118 -19.44 -27.91 -16.90
C GLN A 118 -18.69 -26.79 -16.13
N THR A 119 -19.03 -25.54 -16.44
CA THR A 119 -18.49 -24.34 -15.80
C THR A 119 -19.15 -24.12 -14.45
N ILE A 120 -18.36 -23.93 -13.38
CA ILE A 120 -18.85 -23.74 -12.01
C ILE A 120 -18.25 -22.46 -11.42
N PHE A 121 -19.09 -21.61 -10.85
CA PHE A 121 -18.72 -20.39 -10.13
C PHE A 121 -18.58 -20.68 -8.63
N PHE A 122 -17.68 -19.97 -7.96
CA PHE A 122 -17.41 -20.12 -6.53
C PHE A 122 -17.49 -18.77 -5.81
N ASP A 123 -17.99 -18.76 -4.57
CA ASP A 123 -17.88 -17.58 -3.69
C ASP A 123 -16.47 -17.47 -3.07
N ASP A 124 -16.17 -16.36 -2.38
CA ASP A 124 -14.88 -16.15 -1.70
C ASP A 124 -14.52 -17.28 -0.71
N ASP A 125 -15.52 -17.91 -0.07
CA ASP A 125 -15.34 -19.05 0.84
C ASP A 125 -15.22 -20.41 0.09
N HIS A 126 -15.15 -20.38 -1.24
CA HIS A 126 -14.98 -21.52 -2.16
C HIS A 126 -16.17 -22.50 -2.22
N HIS A 127 -17.40 -22.04 -1.96
CA HIS A 127 -18.61 -22.83 -2.19
C HIS A 127 -19.15 -22.66 -3.63
N PRO A 128 -19.65 -23.72 -4.27
CA PRO A 128 -20.19 -23.62 -5.62
C PRO A 128 -21.54 -22.90 -5.65
N VAL A 129 -21.63 -21.81 -6.40
CA VAL A 129 -22.84 -20.98 -6.56
C VAL A 129 -23.61 -21.42 -7.80
N VAL A 130 -24.89 -21.75 -7.62
CA VAL A 130 -25.83 -21.99 -8.73
C VAL A 130 -26.53 -20.70 -9.13
N ASP A 131 -26.22 -20.21 -10.32
CA ASP A 131 -26.82 -18.99 -10.86
C ASP A 131 -28.26 -19.28 -11.33
N ASN A 132 -29.24 -18.57 -10.76
CA ASN A 132 -30.67 -18.85 -10.98
C ASN A 132 -31.29 -18.05 -12.15
N ASN A 133 -30.46 -17.32 -12.91
CA ASN A 133 -30.90 -16.38 -13.95
C ASN A 133 -30.69 -16.93 -15.38
N MET A 134 -31.25 -18.11 -15.69
CA MET A 134 -31.30 -18.65 -17.05
C MET A 134 -32.64 -19.36 -17.30
N GLU A 135 -33.65 -18.62 -17.78
CA GLU A 135 -35.01 -19.12 -18.00
C GLU A 135 -35.22 -19.81 -19.37
N ASP A 136 -34.42 -20.82 -19.71
CA ASP A 136 -34.81 -21.85 -20.70
C ASP A 136 -34.08 -23.19 -20.45
N ILE A 137 -34.58 -24.27 -21.08
CA ILE A 137 -34.33 -25.70 -20.84
C ILE A 137 -35.16 -26.28 -19.68
N GLY A 138 -36.04 -27.24 -20.03
CA GLY A 138 -36.95 -27.90 -19.08
C GLY A 138 -36.45 -29.25 -18.54
N GLN A 139 -37.17 -29.73 -17.51
CA GLN A 139 -37.01 -30.98 -16.72
C GLN A 139 -36.02 -30.90 -15.54
N PRO A 140 -36.49 -30.96 -14.28
CA PRO A 140 -35.67 -30.78 -13.07
C PRO A 140 -35.13 -32.10 -12.49
N GLU A 141 -34.53 -32.99 -13.31
CA GLU A 141 -34.08 -34.33 -12.86
C GLU A 141 -32.58 -34.63 -13.08
N GLN A 142 -31.76 -33.69 -13.56
CA GLN A 142 -30.33 -33.91 -13.84
C GLN A 142 -29.38 -32.88 -13.17
N LEU A 143 -29.52 -32.68 -11.86
CA LEU A 143 -28.55 -31.95 -11.03
C LEU A 143 -28.13 -32.77 -9.79
N SER A 144 -27.67 -34.01 -10.02
CA SER A 144 -27.01 -34.86 -9.01
C SER A 144 -25.62 -35.26 -9.51
N LEU A 145 -24.57 -34.80 -8.81
CA LEU A 145 -23.17 -35.10 -9.13
C LEU A 145 -22.73 -36.52 -8.74
N PHE A 146 -23.65 -37.35 -8.23
CA PHE A 146 -23.43 -38.74 -7.85
C PHE A 146 -24.48 -39.66 -8.49
N ALA A 147 -24.09 -40.91 -8.76
CA ALA A 147 -25.03 -41.91 -9.26
C ALA A 147 -26.13 -42.19 -8.21
N PRO A 148 -27.43 -42.29 -8.59
CA PRO A 148 -28.52 -42.40 -7.61
C PRO A 148 -28.40 -43.59 -6.64
N GLU A 149 -27.81 -44.71 -7.10
CA GLU A 149 -27.56 -45.88 -6.24
C GLU A 149 -26.54 -45.57 -5.13
N GLU A 150 -25.46 -44.83 -5.44
CA GLU A 150 -24.40 -44.48 -4.49
C GLU A 150 -24.91 -43.56 -3.37
N TYR A 151 -25.75 -42.58 -3.70
CA TYR A 151 -26.37 -41.70 -2.70
C TYR A 151 -27.26 -42.50 -1.73
N SER A 152 -27.99 -43.51 -2.23
CA SER A 152 -28.80 -44.40 -1.39
C SER A 152 -27.95 -45.26 -0.44
N LEU A 153 -26.80 -45.75 -0.93
CA LEU A 153 -25.85 -46.54 -0.14
C LEU A 153 -25.14 -45.68 0.90
N TRP A 154 -24.65 -44.49 0.51
CA TRP A 154 -24.03 -43.52 1.41
C TRP A 154 -24.97 -43.09 2.54
N THR A 155 -26.23 -42.78 2.23
CA THR A 155 -27.24 -42.43 3.24
C THR A 155 -27.48 -43.59 4.23
N ARG A 156 -27.42 -44.84 3.76
CA ARG A 156 -27.53 -46.04 4.60
C ARG A 156 -26.28 -46.30 5.44
N GLU A 157 -25.11 -45.96 4.92
CA GLU A 157 -23.82 -46.07 5.60
C GLU A 157 -23.71 -45.02 6.72
N VAL A 158 -24.05 -43.75 6.42
CA VAL A 158 -24.10 -42.64 7.38
C VAL A 158 -25.12 -42.89 8.49
N THR A 159 -26.29 -43.44 8.17
CA THR A 159 -27.28 -43.81 9.21
C THR A 159 -26.80 -44.98 10.08
N ARG A 160 -26.07 -45.97 9.54
CA ARG A 160 -25.41 -47.01 10.35
C ARG A 160 -24.36 -46.40 11.29
N VAL A 161 -23.44 -45.59 10.77
CA VAL A 161 -22.37 -44.95 11.54
C VAL A 161 -22.92 -44.02 12.62
N ASN A 162 -23.99 -43.26 12.33
CA ASN A 162 -24.64 -42.41 13.33
C ASN A 162 -25.33 -43.22 14.44
N HIS A 163 -25.82 -44.43 14.17
CA HIS A 163 -26.27 -45.35 15.21
C HIS A 163 -25.10 -45.90 16.03
N GLU A 164 -24.03 -46.33 15.38
CA GLU A 164 -22.82 -46.85 16.03
C GLU A 164 -22.14 -45.82 16.95
N ILE A 165 -22.05 -44.56 16.52
CA ILE A 165 -21.57 -43.43 17.35
C ILE A 165 -22.50 -43.20 18.55
N LYS A 166 -23.82 -43.31 18.35
CA LYS A 166 -24.81 -43.10 19.41
C LYS A 166 -24.75 -44.19 20.48
N ASP A 167 -24.63 -45.45 20.07
CA ASP A 167 -24.54 -46.59 20.99
C ASP A 167 -23.18 -46.63 21.72
N ASN A 168 -22.10 -46.16 21.08
CA ASN A 168 -20.78 -46.00 21.72
C ASN A 168 -20.63 -44.73 22.59
N SER A 169 -21.60 -43.79 22.58
CA SER A 169 -21.50 -42.50 23.31
C SER A 169 -21.60 -42.59 24.84
N GLY A 170 -21.70 -43.81 25.40
CA GLY A 170 -21.96 -44.09 26.81
C GLY A 170 -20.80 -43.89 27.80
N THR A 171 -19.90 -42.92 27.63
CA THR A 171 -18.88 -42.57 28.65
C THR A 171 -18.40 -41.12 28.55
N SER A 172 -18.37 -40.43 29.71
CA SER A 172 -17.69 -39.16 30.01
C SER A 172 -18.04 -37.91 29.18
N GLN A 173 -18.95 -37.08 29.71
CA GLN A 173 -19.08 -35.67 29.31
C GLN A 173 -18.15 -34.75 30.11
N VAL A 174 -17.46 -33.83 29.44
CA VAL A 174 -17.04 -32.53 30.01
C VAL A 174 -17.36 -31.46 28.96
N ARG A 175 -18.05 -30.39 29.36
CA ARG A 175 -18.38 -29.24 28.50
C ARG A 175 -17.63 -28.00 28.98
N HIS A 176 -16.97 -27.31 28.05
CA HIS A 176 -16.56 -25.91 28.21
C HIS A 176 -17.18 -25.06 27.09
N PRO A 177 -18.11 -24.14 27.41
CA PRO A 177 -18.53 -23.11 26.47
C PRO A 177 -17.57 -21.91 26.51
N ILE A 178 -17.36 -21.27 25.36
CA ILE A 178 -16.70 -19.97 25.25
C ILE A 178 -17.77 -18.92 24.95
N THR A 179 -17.78 -17.80 25.67
CA THR A 179 -18.53 -16.60 25.30
C THR A 179 -17.72 -15.36 25.70
N GLN A 180 -17.82 -14.30 24.91
CA GLN A 180 -16.92 -13.15 24.95
C GLN A 180 -17.28 -12.16 26.08
N THR A 181 -16.27 -11.44 26.58
CA THR A 181 -16.44 -10.20 27.37
C THR A 181 -16.57 -9.01 26.40
N ALA A 182 -16.98 -7.79 26.77
CA ALA A 182 -16.90 -7.05 28.02
C ALA A 182 -18.00 -5.95 28.06
N PRO A 183 -17.90 -4.81 28.80
CA PRO A 183 -17.14 -4.48 30.03
C PRO A 183 -18.06 -3.89 31.13
N GLN A 184 -17.51 -3.46 32.27
CA GLN A 184 -17.87 -2.22 33.02
C GLN A 184 -16.95 -2.02 34.25
N LYS A 185 -16.93 -0.80 34.82
CA LYS A 185 -16.09 -0.42 35.99
C LYS A 185 -16.95 -0.22 37.26
N SER A 186 -16.37 -0.47 38.44
CA SER A 186 -16.45 0.43 39.61
C SER A 186 -15.55 -0.07 40.77
N SER A 187 -15.54 0.63 41.90
CA SER A 187 -14.45 0.67 42.89
C SER A 187 -14.81 0.12 44.28
N ASP A 188 -13.83 0.20 45.19
CA ASP A 188 -13.93 0.09 46.65
C ASP A 188 -14.08 -1.33 47.25
N SER A 189 -13.60 -1.63 48.46
CA SER A 189 -13.03 -0.76 49.51
C SER A 189 -11.80 -1.39 50.23
N LYS A 190 -11.42 -0.87 51.41
CA LYS A 190 -10.03 -0.90 51.93
C LYS A 190 -9.92 -1.36 53.40
N VAL A 191 -9.26 -2.51 53.62
CA VAL A 191 -8.40 -2.88 54.79
C VAL A 191 -9.05 -3.01 56.19
N GLN A 192 -8.71 -4.09 56.94
CA GLN A 192 -8.08 -4.01 58.29
C GLN A 192 -7.69 -5.37 58.95
N LYS A 193 -6.42 -5.46 59.39
CA LYS A 193 -5.81 -6.11 60.61
C LYS A 193 -6.13 -7.60 60.93
N ALA A 194 -5.20 -8.52 61.27
CA ALA A 194 -3.96 -8.56 62.10
C ALA A 194 -4.22 -8.68 63.64
N ALA A 195 -3.54 -9.52 64.45
CA ALA A 195 -2.51 -10.58 64.21
C ALA A 195 -2.78 -11.89 65.05
N ILE A 196 -1.97 -12.54 65.93
CA ILE A 196 -0.70 -12.28 66.67
C ILE A 196 0.08 -13.62 66.98
N ILE A 197 1.41 -13.61 66.73
CA ILE A 197 2.58 -14.31 67.36
C ILE A 197 2.34 -15.24 68.60
N PRO A 198 2.90 -16.50 68.69
CA PRO A 198 4.23 -16.72 69.35
C PRO A 198 5.13 -17.92 68.87
N GLN A 199 6.34 -18.02 69.45
CA GLN A 199 7.48 -18.90 69.09
C GLN A 199 7.55 -20.28 69.80
N ARG A 200 8.35 -21.23 69.27
CA ARG A 200 9.36 -21.98 70.06
C ARG A 200 10.50 -22.64 69.24
N ARG A 201 11.51 -23.17 69.94
CA ARG A 201 12.81 -23.73 69.45
C ARG A 201 12.79 -25.28 69.35
N THR A 202 13.72 -25.91 68.60
CA THR A 202 14.80 -26.80 69.15
C THR A 202 15.69 -27.54 68.11
N ARG A 203 16.97 -27.74 68.49
CA ARG A 203 17.93 -28.87 68.24
C ARG A 203 18.06 -29.46 66.80
N SER A 204 19.23 -29.51 66.15
CA SER A 204 20.57 -30.06 66.51
C SER A 204 20.77 -31.57 66.29
N SER A 205 21.58 -31.96 65.29
CA SER A 205 22.74 -32.87 65.47
C SER A 205 23.66 -32.93 64.22
N ARG A 206 24.86 -33.52 64.36
CA ARG A 206 25.89 -33.72 63.32
C ARG A 206 26.08 -35.21 63.02
N LYS A 207 26.50 -35.56 61.79
CA LYS A 207 27.84 -36.16 61.51
C LYS A 207 28.09 -36.43 60.02
N LYS A 208 29.34 -36.25 59.59
CA LYS A 208 29.93 -36.91 58.41
C LYS A 208 30.78 -38.09 58.91
N ALA A 209 31.01 -39.09 58.05
CA ALA A 209 32.13 -40.03 58.13
C ALA A 209 32.64 -40.28 56.70
N SER A 210 33.95 -40.46 56.53
CA SER A 210 34.62 -40.65 55.25
C SER A 210 34.97 -42.11 55.01
N SER A 211 34.85 -42.59 53.76
CA SER A 211 35.40 -43.87 53.32
C SER A 211 36.92 -43.78 53.12
N SER A 212 37.62 -44.87 53.45
CA SER A 212 39.04 -45.06 53.14
C SER A 212 39.20 -45.86 51.86
N SER A 213 40.26 -45.60 51.10
CA SER A 213 40.69 -46.42 49.97
C SER A 213 41.14 -47.81 50.43
N ARG A 214 40.88 -48.82 49.59
CA ARG A 214 41.44 -50.18 49.69
C ARG A 214 41.49 -50.81 48.31
N GLU A 215 42.69 -51.13 47.85
CA GLU A 215 42.94 -51.75 46.53
C GLU A 215 42.77 -53.28 46.60
N PRO A 216 42.27 -53.94 45.53
CA PRO A 216 42.26 -55.39 45.41
C PRO A 216 43.63 -55.93 44.94
N SER A 217 44.00 -57.13 45.38
CA SER A 217 45.31 -57.75 45.08
C SER A 217 45.32 -58.63 43.82
N LEU A 218 46.49 -58.79 43.22
CA LEU A 218 46.77 -59.38 41.90
C LEU A 218 46.51 -60.92 41.75
N PHE A 219 45.71 -61.55 42.61
CA PHE A 219 45.60 -63.03 42.71
C PHE A 219 44.18 -63.60 42.51
N ASP A 220 43.18 -62.78 42.20
CA ASP A 220 41.76 -63.20 42.10
C ASP A 220 41.36 -63.78 40.72
N PHE A 221 42.35 -64.25 39.94
CA PHE A 221 42.21 -64.64 38.51
C PHE A 221 42.43 -66.14 38.24
N MET A 222 42.31 -67.01 39.25
CA MET A 222 42.53 -68.47 39.09
C MET A 222 41.39 -69.33 39.65
N ASN A 223 40.16 -69.11 39.18
CA ASN A 223 39.18 -70.18 39.01
C ASN A 223 38.26 -69.87 37.81
N GLU A 224 38.16 -70.83 36.90
CA GLU A 224 37.37 -70.78 35.67
C GLU A 224 36.01 -71.49 35.87
N ALA A 225 35.19 -71.56 34.81
CA ALA A 225 33.96 -72.34 34.70
C ALA A 225 32.73 -71.83 35.50
N GLU A 226 32.17 -70.70 35.06
CA GLU A 226 30.71 -70.57 35.02
C GLU A 226 30.26 -69.64 33.87
N GLU A 227 29.23 -70.02 33.12
CA GLU A 227 28.73 -69.29 31.95
C GLU A 227 28.07 -67.96 32.35
N ARG A 228 28.85 -66.87 32.37
CA ARG A 228 28.31 -65.51 32.52
C ARG A 228 27.55 -65.10 31.25
N LYS A 229 26.26 -65.45 31.21
CA LYS A 229 25.26 -64.85 30.31
C LYS A 229 25.49 -63.33 30.28
N PRO A 230 25.59 -62.70 29.09
CA PRO A 230 25.79 -61.26 29.01
C PRO A 230 24.57 -60.57 29.64
N LYS A 231 24.77 -59.97 30.82
CA LYS A 231 23.86 -58.95 31.31
C LYS A 231 23.85 -57.85 30.24
N PRO A 232 22.68 -57.33 29.81
CA PRO A 232 22.68 -56.22 28.89
C PRO A 232 23.50 -55.10 29.50
N ILE A 233 24.43 -54.53 28.71
CA ILE A 233 25.06 -53.27 29.06
C ILE A 233 23.91 -52.30 29.24
N ALA A 234 23.72 -51.82 30.47
CA ALA A 234 22.69 -50.83 30.73
C ALA A 234 22.99 -49.64 29.82
N GLU A 235 22.07 -49.32 28.91
CA GLU A 235 22.13 -48.07 28.17
C GLU A 235 22.14 -46.94 29.20
N VAL A 236 23.31 -46.37 29.47
CA VAL A 236 23.43 -45.13 30.21
C VAL A 236 22.99 -44.02 29.25
N ARG A 237 21.67 -43.98 29.03
CA ARG A 237 20.96 -42.85 28.47
C ARG A 237 21.29 -41.69 29.39
N LYS A 238 22.22 -40.84 28.97
CA LYS A 238 22.43 -39.55 29.61
C LYS A 238 21.09 -38.84 29.51
N GLU A 239 20.43 -38.67 30.65
CA GLU A 239 19.14 -38.00 30.72
C GLU A 239 19.29 -36.63 30.06
N PHE A 240 18.55 -36.41 28.97
CA PHE A 240 18.66 -35.17 28.21
C PHE A 240 18.05 -34.06 29.05
N ASP A 241 18.91 -33.18 29.59
CA ASP A 241 18.49 -32.03 30.37
C ASP A 241 17.81 -30.99 29.46
N ALA A 242 16.51 -31.19 29.25
CA ALA A 242 15.58 -30.31 28.56
C ALA A 242 15.14 -29.11 29.41
N SER A 243 15.71 -28.86 30.60
CA SER A 243 15.25 -27.77 31.45
C SER A 243 15.60 -26.39 30.87
N PRO A 244 14.62 -25.46 30.78
CA PRO A 244 14.89 -24.06 30.48
C PRO A 244 15.85 -23.46 31.51
N ARG A 245 16.84 -22.72 31.03
CA ARG A 245 17.95 -22.20 31.85
C ARG A 245 18.47 -20.90 31.26
N PRO A 246 19.09 -19.99 32.04
CA PRO A 246 19.61 -18.74 31.50
C PRO A 246 20.61 -19.00 30.36
N PHE A 247 20.51 -18.17 29.32
CA PHE A 247 21.55 -18.05 28.31
C PHE A 247 22.80 -17.41 28.95
N LEU A 248 23.98 -17.92 28.60
CA LEU A 248 25.23 -17.59 29.30
C LEU A 248 26.11 -16.56 28.60
N SER A 249 25.82 -16.26 27.33
CA SER A 249 26.46 -15.19 26.57
C SER A 249 25.56 -13.94 26.56
N SER A 250 26.11 -12.79 26.17
CA SER A 250 25.31 -11.74 25.55
C SER A 250 24.66 -12.30 24.29
N PRO A 251 23.35 -12.08 24.04
CA PRO A 251 22.77 -12.26 22.72
C PRO A 251 23.36 -11.23 21.75
N ASP A 252 23.77 -11.69 20.58
CA ASP A 252 24.29 -10.85 19.50
C ASP A 252 23.16 -10.12 18.75
N SER A 253 23.51 -9.10 17.96
CA SER A 253 22.60 -8.13 17.30
C SER A 253 21.46 -8.77 16.51
N HIS A 254 21.74 -9.84 15.79
CA HIS A 254 20.82 -10.58 14.92
C HIS A 254 19.86 -11.51 15.63
N LEU A 255 20.13 -11.90 16.89
CA LEU A 255 19.36 -12.95 17.57
C LEU A 255 17.97 -12.45 18.00
N ARG A 256 16.93 -13.19 17.62
CA ARG A 256 15.51 -12.89 17.92
C ARG A 256 14.93 -13.93 18.89
N ASP A 257 13.77 -13.63 19.49
CA ASP A 257 13.03 -14.63 20.26
C ASP A 257 12.64 -15.78 19.32
N GLY A 258 13.02 -17.01 19.66
CA GLY A 258 12.96 -18.19 18.80
C GLY A 258 14.26 -18.53 18.03
N SER A 259 15.32 -17.71 18.11
CA SER A 259 16.58 -18.03 17.43
C SER A 259 17.29 -19.24 18.07
N ILE A 260 17.76 -20.16 17.25
CA ILE A 260 18.49 -21.37 17.65
C ILE A 260 19.97 -21.04 17.88
N VAL A 261 20.55 -21.50 18.99
CA VAL A 261 21.96 -21.29 19.36
C VAL A 261 22.59 -22.54 19.98
N VAL A 262 23.91 -22.54 20.16
CA VAL A 262 24.66 -23.62 20.82
C VAL A 262 25.14 -23.17 22.21
N GLN A 263 24.63 -23.79 23.28
CA GLN A 263 25.11 -23.56 24.65
C GLN A 263 25.71 -24.84 25.25
N LYS A 264 27.00 -24.79 25.64
CA LYS A 264 27.74 -25.92 26.23
C LYS A 264 27.70 -27.21 25.40
N GLY A 265 27.63 -27.08 24.07
CA GLY A 265 27.55 -28.22 23.15
C GLY A 265 26.16 -28.85 22.99
N GLN A 266 25.12 -28.26 23.60
CA GLN A 266 23.71 -28.58 23.31
C GLN A 266 23.11 -27.47 22.43
N ILE A 267 22.16 -27.84 21.57
CA ILE A 267 21.43 -26.91 20.70
C ILE A 267 20.06 -26.64 21.32
N GLY A 268 19.58 -25.41 21.19
CA GLY A 268 18.32 -24.97 21.78
C GLY A 268 17.90 -23.61 21.24
N PHE A 269 16.65 -23.23 21.46
CA PHE A 269 16.11 -21.93 21.04
C PHE A 269 16.08 -20.92 22.19
N LEU A 270 16.22 -19.64 21.87
CA LEU A 270 16.17 -18.54 22.83
C LEU A 270 14.73 -18.04 23.04
N SER A 271 14.43 -17.60 24.26
CA SER A 271 13.20 -16.89 24.62
C SER A 271 13.47 -15.77 25.63
N ASP A 272 12.51 -14.84 25.75
CA ASP A 272 12.53 -13.71 26.68
C ASP A 272 13.76 -12.79 26.55
N LEU A 273 14.31 -12.62 25.33
CA LEU A 273 15.52 -11.82 25.08
C LEU A 273 15.43 -10.40 25.67
N LYS A 274 14.27 -9.76 25.55
CA LYS A 274 14.00 -8.40 26.05
C LYS A 274 13.94 -8.28 27.58
N ARG A 275 14.09 -9.37 28.33
CA ARG A 275 14.03 -9.40 29.80
C ARG A 275 15.16 -10.23 30.40
N HIS A 276 15.11 -11.54 30.17
CA HIS A 276 16.00 -12.54 30.75
C HIS A 276 16.22 -13.65 29.70
N PRO A 277 17.19 -13.48 28.78
CA PRO A 277 17.55 -14.47 27.77
C PRO A 277 17.60 -15.89 28.32
N THR A 278 16.68 -16.73 27.89
CA THR A 278 16.49 -18.09 28.36
C THR A 278 16.75 -19.07 27.23
N PHE A 279 17.62 -20.04 27.47
CA PHE A 279 17.96 -21.12 26.56
C PHE A 279 17.06 -22.34 26.82
N ASN A 280 16.35 -22.79 25.79
CA ASN A 280 15.44 -23.92 25.81
C ASN A 280 16.04 -25.08 24.99
N PRO A 281 16.56 -26.15 25.62
CA PRO A 281 17.26 -27.23 24.91
C PRO A 281 16.32 -28.03 24.01
N MET A 282 16.76 -28.38 22.80
CA MET A 282 15.97 -29.18 21.85
C MET A 282 16.46 -30.62 21.77
N ASP A 283 15.57 -31.57 22.07
CA ASP A 283 15.80 -33.00 21.86
C ASP A 283 15.42 -33.38 20.43
N LEU A 284 16.42 -33.46 19.55
CA LEU A 284 16.26 -33.79 18.13
C LEU A 284 17.23 -34.91 17.72
N PRO A 285 16.92 -35.71 16.68
CA PRO A 285 17.85 -36.69 16.13
C PRO A 285 19.23 -36.09 15.82
N TYR A 286 20.29 -36.83 16.14
CA TYR A 286 21.69 -36.39 15.98
C TYR A 286 22.04 -35.84 14.58
N ALA A 287 21.39 -36.36 13.53
CA ALA A 287 21.55 -35.88 12.16
C ALA A 287 20.97 -34.47 11.94
N GLN A 288 19.85 -34.12 12.60
CA GLN A 288 19.29 -32.77 12.59
C GLN A 288 20.11 -31.83 13.46
N LEU A 289 20.52 -32.27 14.66
CA LEU A 289 21.43 -31.49 15.53
C LEU A 289 22.75 -31.16 14.82
N SER A 290 23.36 -32.12 14.12
CA SER A 290 24.62 -31.89 13.38
C SER A 290 24.44 -30.88 12.25
N ARG A 291 23.29 -30.91 11.57
CA ARG A 291 22.94 -29.95 10.50
C ARG A 291 22.67 -28.56 11.05
N LEU A 292 21.90 -28.45 12.15
CA LEU A 292 21.66 -27.20 12.87
C LEU A 292 22.97 -26.57 13.37
N LYS A 293 23.92 -27.37 13.87
CA LYS A 293 25.23 -26.86 14.29
C LYS A 293 25.99 -26.19 13.12
N ALA A 294 26.06 -26.85 11.97
CA ALA A 294 26.74 -26.29 10.79
C ALA A 294 25.99 -25.06 10.23
N TYR A 295 24.65 -25.08 10.26
CA TYR A 295 23.83 -23.93 9.91
C TYR A 295 24.11 -22.72 10.82
N ILE A 296 24.17 -22.90 12.13
CA ILE A 296 24.51 -21.83 13.09
C ILE A 296 25.92 -21.29 12.79
N GLU A 297 26.91 -22.16 12.54
CA GLU A 297 28.27 -21.74 12.19
C GLU A 297 28.34 -20.91 10.90
N ILE A 298 27.45 -21.15 9.93
CA ILE A 298 27.28 -20.29 8.74
C ILE A 298 26.61 -18.97 9.11
N ARG A 299 25.50 -18.97 9.86
CA ARG A 299 24.79 -17.75 10.29
C ARG A 299 25.69 -16.80 11.09
N GLU A 300 26.44 -17.31 12.06
CA GLU A 300 27.38 -16.50 12.84
C GLU A 300 28.56 -15.98 11.99
N CYS A 301 28.87 -16.63 10.86
CA CYS A 301 29.88 -16.15 9.91
C CYS A 301 29.29 -15.10 8.95
N TYR A 302 28.04 -15.25 8.54
CA TYR A 302 27.32 -14.29 7.71
C TYR A 302 27.14 -12.94 8.42
N HIS A 303 26.57 -12.92 9.64
CA HIS A 303 26.34 -11.65 10.33
C HIS A 303 27.66 -10.97 10.71
N ARG A 304 28.70 -11.71 11.12
CA ARG A 304 30.02 -11.12 11.40
C ARG A 304 30.65 -10.49 10.16
N LEU A 305 30.53 -11.12 8.99
CA LEU A 305 30.98 -10.55 7.71
C LEU A 305 30.15 -9.29 7.37
N TYR A 306 28.82 -9.40 7.40
CA TYR A 306 27.92 -8.32 7.03
C TYR A 306 28.08 -7.10 7.95
N ASP A 307 28.09 -7.29 9.27
CA ASP A 307 28.23 -6.22 10.26
C ASP A 307 29.63 -5.58 10.15
N TYR A 308 30.71 -6.35 9.93
CA TYR A 308 32.04 -5.80 9.70
C TYR A 308 32.11 -4.94 8.43
N GLU A 309 31.59 -5.43 7.30
CA GLU A 309 31.61 -4.69 6.03
C GLU A 309 30.69 -3.46 6.07
N ALA A 310 29.55 -3.53 6.77
CA ALA A 310 28.64 -2.41 6.98
C ALA A 310 29.21 -1.32 7.90
N GLU A 311 29.91 -1.68 8.98
CA GLU A 311 30.55 -0.71 9.87
C GLU A 311 31.79 -0.08 9.21
N ASN A 312 32.69 -0.90 8.65
CA ASN A 312 34.01 -0.45 8.23
C ASN A 312 34.09 0.01 6.76
N HIS A 313 33.05 -0.24 5.95
CA HIS A 313 33.01 0.07 4.51
C HIS A 313 34.24 -0.50 3.75
N ALA A 314 34.70 -1.68 4.19
CA ALA A 314 35.91 -2.34 3.74
C ALA A 314 35.68 -3.84 3.58
N GLU A 315 36.28 -4.44 2.56
CA GLU A 315 36.07 -5.85 2.20
C GLU A 315 36.83 -6.83 3.12
N ASP A 316 36.12 -7.74 3.81
CA ASP A 316 36.75 -8.84 4.55
C ASP A 316 36.87 -10.10 3.67
N LYS A 317 38.09 -10.37 3.21
CA LYS A 317 38.43 -11.55 2.39
C LYS A 317 38.57 -12.83 3.21
N GLU A 318 38.94 -12.74 4.48
CA GLU A 318 39.16 -13.90 5.33
C GLU A 318 37.82 -14.52 5.73
N ASP A 319 36.89 -13.72 6.23
CA ASP A 319 35.56 -14.23 6.61
C ASP A 319 34.64 -14.48 5.40
N ARG A 320 34.82 -13.81 4.25
CA ARG A 320 34.18 -14.22 2.97
C ARG A 320 34.69 -15.58 2.48
N SER A 321 36.00 -15.84 2.53
CA SER A 321 36.55 -17.15 2.18
C SER A 321 36.07 -18.24 3.17
N ARG A 322 35.96 -17.89 4.46
CA ARG A 322 35.43 -18.79 5.49
C ARG A 322 33.95 -19.10 5.30
N LEU A 323 33.13 -18.09 4.99
CA LEU A 323 31.70 -18.26 4.71
C LEU A 323 31.50 -19.19 3.51
N ASN A 324 32.27 -19.00 2.43
CA ASN A 324 32.31 -19.93 1.29
C ASN A 324 32.63 -21.36 1.73
N HIS A 325 33.73 -21.56 2.46
CA HIS A 325 34.13 -22.90 2.91
C HIS A 325 33.04 -23.55 3.78
N LEU A 326 32.49 -22.84 4.78
CA LEU A 326 31.44 -23.39 5.64
C LEU A 326 30.17 -23.78 4.86
N TYR A 327 29.77 -22.97 3.88
CA TYR A 327 28.64 -23.25 3.01
C TYR A 327 28.89 -24.45 2.08
N ASP A 328 30.03 -24.50 1.39
CA ASP A 328 30.36 -25.61 0.48
C ASP A 328 30.48 -26.94 1.24
N ASP A 329 31.03 -26.90 2.46
CA ASP A 329 31.13 -28.02 3.39
C ASP A 329 29.74 -28.45 3.93
N TYR A 330 28.75 -27.54 3.98
CA TYR A 330 27.35 -27.88 4.27
C TYR A 330 26.67 -28.54 3.06
N VAL A 331 26.77 -27.93 1.87
CA VAL A 331 26.13 -28.43 0.64
C VAL A 331 26.67 -29.81 0.27
N ALA A 332 27.98 -30.06 0.44
CA ALA A 332 28.59 -31.37 0.22
C ALA A 332 28.08 -32.48 1.17
N ARG A 333 27.50 -32.13 2.34
CA ARG A 333 27.01 -33.08 3.35
C ARG A 333 25.49 -33.21 3.40
N TRP A 334 24.75 -32.14 3.09
CA TRP A 334 23.28 -32.09 3.23
C TRP A 334 22.53 -31.48 2.05
N GLY A 335 23.22 -30.99 1.02
CA GLY A 335 22.62 -30.29 -0.13
C GLY A 335 22.28 -28.82 0.16
N TYR A 336 21.71 -28.15 -0.84
CA TYR A 336 21.37 -26.72 -0.82
C TYR A 336 20.34 -26.36 0.28
N PHE A 337 20.41 -25.15 0.84
CA PHE A 337 19.54 -24.64 1.90
C PHE A 337 18.06 -24.64 1.49
N ASN A 338 17.77 -24.29 0.24
CA ASN A 338 16.42 -24.25 -0.32
C ASN A 338 15.91 -25.62 -0.80
N GLN A 339 16.65 -26.72 -0.58
CA GLN A 339 16.05 -28.05 -0.65
C GLN A 339 15.10 -28.24 0.53
N LYS A 340 13.86 -28.69 0.27
CA LYS A 340 12.79 -28.88 1.27
C LYS A 340 13.27 -29.52 2.59
N ALA A 341 14.09 -30.58 2.50
CA ALA A 341 14.62 -31.30 3.66
C ALA A 341 15.59 -30.49 4.55
N ASN A 342 16.14 -29.38 4.06
CA ASN A 342 16.95 -28.41 4.79
C ASN A 342 16.11 -27.19 5.18
N THR A 343 15.30 -26.69 4.25
CA THR A 343 14.38 -25.55 4.45
C THR A 343 13.50 -25.72 5.67
N ASP A 344 12.93 -26.90 5.88
CA ASP A 344 12.05 -27.18 7.03
C ASP A 344 12.80 -27.18 8.38
N ILE A 345 14.12 -27.45 8.37
CA ILE A 345 14.99 -27.41 9.57
C ILE A 345 15.51 -25.99 9.82
N ILE A 346 15.89 -25.27 8.75
CA ILE A 346 16.35 -23.88 8.84
C ILE A 346 15.21 -22.99 9.35
N LYS A 347 13.96 -23.22 8.92
CA LYS A 347 12.76 -22.52 9.42
C LYS A 347 12.40 -22.81 10.88
N MET A 348 13.11 -23.71 11.58
CA MET A 348 13.01 -23.82 13.04
C MET A 348 13.72 -22.65 13.76
N ASP A 349 14.61 -21.93 13.06
CA ASP A 349 15.29 -20.73 13.55
C ASP A 349 14.48 -19.48 13.21
N ALA A 350 14.28 -18.57 14.18
CA ALA A 350 13.57 -17.30 13.93
C ALA A 350 14.24 -16.43 12.84
N THR A 351 15.57 -16.50 12.75
CA THR A 351 16.42 -15.88 11.71
C THR A 351 16.58 -16.75 10.45
N GLY A 352 16.00 -17.95 10.42
CA GLY A 352 16.23 -18.95 9.37
C GLY A 352 15.85 -18.50 7.96
N VAL A 353 14.79 -17.71 7.83
CA VAL A 353 14.33 -17.21 6.52
C VAL A 353 15.35 -16.27 5.89
N GLU A 354 16.05 -15.47 6.68
CA GLU A 354 17.09 -14.54 6.20
C GLU A 354 18.26 -15.32 5.57
N MET A 355 18.64 -16.46 6.16
CA MET A 355 19.73 -17.31 5.65
C MET A 355 19.36 -18.09 4.38
N LEU A 356 18.08 -18.23 4.03
CA LEU A 356 17.68 -18.88 2.76
C LEU A 356 18.03 -18.03 1.53
N PHE A 357 18.22 -16.71 1.69
CA PHE A 357 18.65 -15.81 0.62
C PHE A 357 20.14 -15.91 0.26
N LEU A 358 20.91 -16.74 0.97
CA LEU A 358 22.27 -17.14 0.55
C LEU A 358 22.28 -17.95 -0.76
N GLU A 359 21.11 -18.39 -1.23
CA GLU A 359 20.93 -19.06 -2.52
C GLU A 359 19.83 -18.38 -3.35
N ARG A 360 20.15 -17.99 -4.58
CA ARG A 360 19.15 -17.62 -5.59
C ARG A 360 18.76 -18.84 -6.43
N SER A 361 17.48 -18.92 -6.80
CA SER A 361 16.96 -19.95 -7.70
C SER A 361 16.86 -19.40 -9.12
N GLU A 362 17.68 -19.92 -10.03
CA GLU A 362 17.70 -19.52 -11.45
C GLU A 362 17.52 -20.78 -12.32
N ASN A 363 16.53 -20.76 -13.21
CA ASN A 363 16.22 -21.89 -14.12
C ASN A 363 16.10 -23.26 -13.40
N GLY A 364 15.58 -23.26 -12.17
CA GLY A 364 15.43 -24.46 -11.34
C GLY A 364 16.73 -24.98 -10.70
N ARG A 365 17.80 -24.17 -10.68
CA ARG A 365 19.07 -24.47 -10.02
C ARG A 365 19.35 -23.45 -8.92
N TYR A 366 19.95 -23.90 -7.82
CA TYR A 366 20.42 -23.02 -6.75
C TYR A 366 21.82 -22.52 -7.08
N ILE A 367 22.03 -21.21 -6.94
CA ILE A 367 23.29 -20.50 -7.18
C ILE A 367 23.58 -19.67 -5.92
N LYS A 368 24.86 -19.57 -5.53
CA LYS A 368 25.30 -18.72 -4.41
C LYS A 368 24.84 -17.26 -4.61
N ALA A 369 24.48 -16.59 -3.53
CA ALA A 369 24.27 -15.15 -3.50
C ALA A 369 25.57 -14.36 -3.67
N ASP A 370 25.46 -13.08 -4.05
CA ASP A 370 26.60 -12.27 -4.47
C ASP A 370 27.58 -11.92 -3.33
N ILE A 371 27.12 -11.99 -2.06
CA ILE A 371 27.96 -11.83 -0.85
C ILE A 371 29.14 -12.82 -0.78
N PHE A 372 29.01 -13.99 -1.43
CA PHE A 372 30.09 -14.98 -1.51
C PHE A 372 31.24 -14.55 -2.44
N ASP A 373 31.04 -13.54 -3.29
CA ASP A 373 32.00 -13.06 -4.29
C ASP A 373 32.55 -11.68 -3.92
N HIS A 374 31.68 -10.72 -3.57
CA HIS A 374 32.04 -9.32 -3.28
C HIS A 374 31.21 -8.74 -2.11
N PRO A 375 31.56 -7.54 -1.59
CA PRO A 375 30.75 -6.85 -0.59
C PRO A 375 29.35 -6.52 -1.07
N THR A 376 28.35 -6.83 -0.24
CA THR A 376 26.93 -6.47 -0.45
C THR A 376 26.40 -5.53 0.64
N ALA A 377 27.23 -5.15 1.61
CA ALA A 377 26.88 -4.25 2.69
C ALA A 377 27.06 -2.76 2.34
N PHE A 378 27.93 -2.44 1.37
CA PHE A 378 28.21 -1.10 0.88
C PHE A 378 28.42 -1.12 -0.65
N SER A 379 28.30 0.04 -1.31
CA SER A 379 28.56 0.14 -2.76
C SER A 379 30.07 0.12 -3.02
N THR A 380 30.54 -0.87 -3.77
CA THR A 380 31.93 -0.94 -4.26
C THR A 380 32.13 -0.16 -5.57
N THR A 381 31.05 0.16 -6.27
CA THR A 381 31.08 0.90 -7.54
C THR A 381 31.12 2.41 -7.26
N GLU A 382 32.24 2.89 -6.73
CA GLU A 382 32.57 4.31 -6.83
C GLU A 382 32.97 4.61 -8.28
N LEU A 383 32.22 5.49 -8.95
CA LEU A 383 32.67 6.09 -10.21
C LEU A 383 33.95 6.88 -9.93
N THR A 384 35.01 6.61 -10.69
CA THR A 384 36.34 7.22 -10.48
C THR A 384 36.65 8.34 -11.46
N VAL A 385 35.94 8.37 -12.58
CA VAL A 385 35.95 9.43 -13.61
C VAL A 385 34.54 9.45 -14.21
N ALA A 386 34.00 10.64 -14.49
CA ALA A 386 32.79 10.83 -15.29
C ALA A 386 33.17 11.32 -16.71
N ALA A 387 32.36 11.02 -17.71
CA ALA A 387 32.57 11.48 -19.08
C ALA A 387 31.89 12.84 -19.38
N ASP A 388 30.96 13.29 -18.54
CA ASP A 388 30.14 14.49 -18.74
C ASP A 388 29.66 15.07 -17.39
N PRO A 389 29.48 16.41 -17.26
CA PRO A 389 28.89 17.05 -16.08
C PRO A 389 27.53 16.48 -15.63
N MET A 390 26.71 15.95 -16.53
CA MET A 390 25.43 15.32 -16.22
C MET A 390 25.62 13.92 -15.60
N GLU A 391 26.66 13.17 -16.01
CA GLU A 391 27.05 11.91 -15.36
C GLU A 391 27.63 12.18 -13.96
N ALA A 392 28.48 13.21 -13.81
CA ALA A 392 28.99 13.62 -12.50
C ALA A 392 27.86 14.09 -11.55
N LEU A 393 26.86 14.83 -12.06
CA LEU A 393 25.67 15.20 -11.31
C LEU A 393 24.88 13.96 -10.87
N GLY A 394 24.66 13.00 -11.77
CA GLY A 394 24.02 11.72 -11.44
C GLY A 394 24.81 10.93 -10.38
N ALA A 395 26.14 10.92 -10.47
CA ALA A 395 27.01 10.29 -9.48
C ALA A 395 26.90 10.96 -8.09
N SER A 396 26.83 12.31 -8.04
CA SER A 396 26.63 13.06 -6.79
C SER A 396 25.28 12.73 -6.15
N LEU A 397 24.21 12.78 -6.93
CA LEU A 397 22.85 12.49 -6.46
C LEU A 397 22.71 11.03 -5.98
N ASN A 398 23.36 10.08 -6.65
CA ASN A 398 23.37 8.68 -6.23
C ASN A 398 24.19 8.42 -4.95
N LYS A 399 25.20 9.25 -4.64
CA LYS A 399 26.10 9.07 -3.49
C LYS A 399 25.69 9.88 -2.25
N TYR A 400 25.21 11.10 -2.44
CA TYR A 400 24.90 12.06 -1.37
C TYR A 400 23.43 12.50 -1.33
N GLY A 401 22.67 12.35 -2.43
CA GLY A 401 21.31 12.91 -2.57
C GLY A 401 21.27 14.41 -2.83
N THR A 402 22.43 15.05 -2.97
CA THR A 402 22.65 16.50 -3.14
C THR A 402 23.61 16.78 -4.30
N VAL A 403 23.75 18.05 -4.68
CA VAL A 403 24.67 18.51 -5.73
C VAL A 403 25.98 18.98 -5.08
N GLU A 404 26.91 18.05 -4.87
CA GLU A 404 28.20 18.30 -4.22
C GLU A 404 29.26 18.64 -5.27
N LEU A 405 29.53 19.94 -5.45
CA LEU A 405 30.47 20.43 -6.48
C LEU A 405 31.89 19.89 -6.27
N ASP A 406 32.41 19.87 -5.04
CA ASP A 406 33.71 19.27 -4.67
C ASP A 406 33.85 17.84 -5.22
N TYR A 407 32.79 17.03 -5.10
CA TYR A 407 32.77 15.66 -5.58
C TYR A 407 32.65 15.59 -7.11
N MET A 408 31.79 16.40 -7.72
CA MET A 408 31.64 16.44 -9.17
C MET A 408 32.94 16.86 -9.88
N SER A 409 33.67 17.82 -9.32
CA SER A 409 35.00 18.23 -9.78
C SER A 409 36.05 17.14 -9.58
N SER A 410 35.95 16.33 -8.52
CA SER A 410 36.83 15.17 -8.32
C SER A 410 36.65 14.08 -9.39
N LEU A 411 35.48 14.00 -10.03
CA LEU A 411 35.17 13.09 -11.14
C LEU A 411 35.54 13.66 -12.52
N LEU A 412 35.75 14.97 -12.62
CA LEU A 412 36.00 15.72 -13.86
C LEU A 412 37.28 16.56 -13.74
N PRO A 413 38.47 15.94 -13.59
CA PRO A 413 39.74 16.65 -13.36
C PRO A 413 40.20 17.56 -14.52
N ASP A 414 39.54 17.49 -15.68
CA ASP A 414 39.79 18.32 -16.85
C ASP A 414 38.87 19.56 -16.95
N MET A 415 37.98 19.81 -15.97
CA MET A 415 37.03 20.95 -15.94
C MET A 415 37.11 21.74 -14.62
N GLU A 416 36.79 23.04 -14.68
CA GLU A 416 36.63 23.90 -13.49
C GLU A 416 35.16 23.89 -13.01
N GLU A 417 34.91 24.16 -11.73
CA GLU A 417 33.56 24.23 -11.14
C GLU A 417 32.62 25.19 -11.89
N SER A 418 33.16 26.31 -12.38
CA SER A 418 32.45 27.30 -13.20
C SER A 418 31.99 26.75 -14.57
N ASP A 419 32.82 25.93 -15.22
CA ASP A 419 32.47 25.21 -16.45
C ASP A 419 31.46 24.09 -16.19
N ILE A 420 31.54 23.42 -15.04
CA ILE A 420 30.56 22.40 -14.61
C ILE A 420 29.19 23.03 -14.34
N ILE A 421 29.13 24.15 -13.59
CA ILE A 421 27.89 24.87 -13.28
C ILE A 421 27.21 25.37 -14.56
N SER A 422 27.97 26.02 -15.45
CA SER A 422 27.43 26.53 -16.73
C SER A 422 27.01 25.42 -17.70
N SER A 423 27.70 24.27 -17.71
CA SER A 423 27.26 23.07 -18.44
C SER A 423 25.97 22.45 -17.90
N LEU A 424 25.55 22.85 -16.70
CA LEU A 424 24.34 22.39 -16.00
C LEU A 424 23.31 23.52 -15.80
N GLU A 425 23.45 24.65 -16.50
CA GLU A 425 22.49 25.75 -16.48
C GLU A 425 21.07 25.24 -16.80
N GLY A 426 20.09 25.69 -16.02
CA GLY A 426 18.70 25.25 -16.13
C GLY A 426 18.38 23.90 -15.49
N ARG A 427 19.38 23.05 -15.19
CA ARG A 427 19.24 21.76 -14.49
C ARG A 427 19.53 21.86 -12.99
N ILE A 428 20.44 22.75 -12.59
CA ILE A 428 20.72 23.08 -11.19
C ILE A 428 20.53 24.57 -10.94
N TYR A 429 20.19 24.92 -9.70
CA TYR A 429 20.01 26.30 -9.24
C TYR A 429 20.63 26.46 -7.85
N TYR A 430 21.23 27.63 -7.59
CA TYR A 430 21.79 27.93 -6.27
C TYR A 430 20.69 28.30 -5.28
N ASN A 431 20.63 27.62 -4.13
CA ASN A 431 19.71 27.93 -3.05
C ASN A 431 20.44 28.74 -1.94
N PRO A 432 20.17 30.05 -1.79
CA PRO A 432 20.84 30.88 -0.79
C PRO A 432 20.36 30.64 0.65
N GLU A 433 19.26 29.93 0.89
CA GLU A 433 18.86 29.53 2.25
C GLU A 433 19.79 28.42 2.78
N GLU A 434 20.10 27.42 1.95
CA GLU A 434 20.97 26.27 2.29
C GLU A 434 22.45 26.51 1.94
N ASN A 435 22.76 27.53 1.14
CA ASN A 435 24.09 27.84 0.58
C ASN A 435 24.67 26.70 -0.29
N ALA A 436 23.81 25.96 -0.98
CA ALA A 436 24.14 24.80 -1.80
C ALA A 436 23.37 24.80 -3.13
N TYR A 437 23.80 24.00 -4.11
CA TYR A 437 23.06 23.81 -5.36
C TYR A 437 21.98 22.73 -5.20
N GLU A 438 20.82 22.97 -5.84
CA GLU A 438 19.71 22.02 -5.91
C GLU A 438 19.36 21.71 -7.37
N VAL A 439 18.90 20.48 -7.62
CA VAL A 439 18.31 20.09 -8.91
C VAL A 439 17.02 20.88 -9.15
N ALA A 440 16.79 21.31 -10.39
CA ALA A 440 15.61 22.05 -10.82
C ALA A 440 14.30 21.46 -10.30
N ASP A 441 14.11 20.14 -10.41
CA ASP A 441 12.90 19.44 -9.95
C ASP A 441 12.65 19.61 -8.44
N LYS A 442 13.71 19.64 -7.61
CA LYS A 442 13.61 19.92 -6.17
C LYS A 442 13.38 21.41 -5.93
N PHE A 443 14.19 22.25 -6.56
CA PHE A 443 14.21 23.70 -6.33
C PHE A 443 12.89 24.37 -6.73
N ILE A 444 12.32 23.98 -7.87
CA ILE A 444 11.07 24.51 -8.43
C ILE A 444 9.82 23.84 -7.81
N SER A 445 9.97 22.79 -6.99
CA SER A 445 8.83 22.17 -6.29
C SER A 445 8.27 23.03 -5.14
N GLY A 446 6.99 22.84 -4.83
CA GLY A 446 6.33 23.43 -3.65
C GLY A 446 5.85 24.86 -3.86
N ASN A 447 5.91 25.69 -2.81
CA ASN A 447 5.43 27.07 -2.85
C ASN A 447 6.46 28.00 -3.55
N VAL A 448 6.48 27.98 -4.88
CA VAL A 448 7.41 28.80 -5.69
C VAL A 448 7.28 30.31 -5.45
N ILE A 449 6.09 30.79 -5.08
CA ILE A 449 5.83 32.21 -4.81
C ILE A 449 6.56 32.62 -3.53
N GLU A 450 6.35 31.89 -2.43
CA GLU A 450 7.03 32.16 -1.16
C GLU A 450 8.55 31.97 -1.26
N LYS A 451 9.01 30.94 -2.00
CA LYS A 451 10.45 30.76 -2.31
C LYS A 451 11.01 31.99 -3.05
N ALA A 452 10.29 32.49 -4.06
CA ALA A 452 10.72 33.67 -4.82
C ALA A 452 10.74 34.94 -3.95
N GLU A 453 9.73 35.16 -3.09
CA GLU A 453 9.68 36.30 -2.17
C GLU A 453 10.83 36.29 -1.15
N ARG A 454 11.18 35.11 -0.60
CA ARG A 454 12.32 34.96 0.32
C ARG A 454 13.65 35.19 -0.37
N ILE A 455 13.86 34.61 -1.55
CA ILE A 455 15.10 34.78 -2.32
C ILE A 455 15.24 36.23 -2.78
N GLU A 456 14.18 36.88 -3.28
CA GLU A 456 14.19 38.30 -3.58
C GLU A 456 14.53 39.16 -2.35
N SER A 457 13.99 38.83 -1.18
CA SER A 457 14.34 39.49 0.08
C SER A 457 15.82 39.31 0.46
N TRP A 458 16.41 38.13 0.19
CA TRP A 458 17.84 37.87 0.43
C TRP A 458 18.76 38.62 -0.56
N LEU A 459 18.33 38.78 -1.82
CA LEU A 459 19.04 39.57 -2.84
C LEU A 459 19.10 41.07 -2.49
N LEU A 460 18.16 41.60 -1.69
CA LEU A 460 18.24 42.99 -1.22
C LEU A 460 19.47 43.23 -0.32
N ASP A 461 19.86 42.22 0.47
CA ASP A 461 21.06 42.26 1.32
C ASP A 461 22.33 41.85 0.55
N HIS A 462 22.21 41.05 -0.52
CA HIS A 462 23.33 40.49 -1.30
C HIS A 462 23.19 40.73 -2.83
N PRO A 463 23.27 41.98 -3.31
CA PRO A 463 22.96 42.33 -4.71
C PRO A 463 24.00 41.85 -5.74
N ASP A 464 25.22 41.52 -5.30
CA ASP A 464 26.34 41.17 -6.19
C ASP A 464 26.32 39.69 -6.66
N GLN A 465 25.50 38.83 -6.03
CA GLN A 465 25.36 37.41 -6.38
C GLN A 465 24.53 37.24 -7.65
N GLU A 466 25.01 36.53 -8.67
CA GLU A 466 24.35 36.43 -10.00
C GLU A 466 23.58 35.11 -10.15
N GLU A 467 24.12 34.05 -9.57
CA GLU A 467 23.57 32.71 -9.41
C GLU A 467 22.20 32.78 -8.71
N ALA A 468 22.10 33.58 -7.65
CA ALA A 468 20.85 33.81 -6.93
C ALA A 468 19.81 34.59 -7.77
N LYS A 469 20.23 35.43 -8.72
CA LYS A 469 19.33 36.10 -9.69
C LYS A 469 18.80 35.11 -10.73
N GLN A 470 19.64 34.18 -11.20
CA GLN A 470 19.22 33.08 -12.08
C GLN A 470 18.18 32.18 -11.39
N SER A 471 18.44 31.79 -10.14
CA SER A 471 17.48 31.06 -9.29
C SER A 471 16.15 31.80 -9.12
N LEU A 472 16.17 33.12 -8.85
CA LEU A 472 14.96 33.94 -8.75
C LEU A 472 14.21 34.03 -10.09
N ALA A 473 14.92 34.15 -11.21
CA ALA A 473 14.33 34.17 -12.55
C ALA A 473 13.64 32.84 -12.89
N ALA A 474 14.23 31.71 -12.50
CA ALA A 474 13.63 30.38 -12.68
C ALA A 474 12.34 30.19 -11.87
N LEU A 475 12.32 30.59 -10.59
CA LEU A 475 11.10 30.54 -9.77
C LEU A 475 10.00 31.46 -10.32
N ARG A 476 10.36 32.64 -10.83
CA ARG A 476 9.41 33.54 -11.51
C ARG A 476 8.88 32.96 -12.82
N ALA A 477 9.71 32.29 -13.62
CA ALA A 477 9.29 31.59 -14.84
C ALA A 477 8.38 30.38 -14.54
N ALA A 478 8.58 29.72 -13.40
CA ALA A 478 7.77 28.60 -12.93
C ALA A 478 6.54 29.02 -12.08
N THR A 479 6.31 30.31 -11.86
CA THR A 479 5.17 30.80 -11.08
C THR A 479 3.87 30.56 -11.86
N PRO A 480 2.90 29.80 -11.32
CA PRO A 480 1.66 29.49 -12.03
C PRO A 480 0.78 30.73 -12.19
N THR A 481 -0.02 30.76 -13.26
CA THR A 481 -1.01 31.83 -13.50
C THR A 481 -2.02 31.89 -12.34
N PRO A 482 -2.19 33.05 -11.66
CA PRO A 482 -3.17 33.17 -10.58
C PRO A 482 -4.60 32.88 -11.04
N ILE A 483 -5.27 31.94 -10.37
CA ILE A 483 -6.65 31.57 -10.67
C ILE A 483 -7.58 32.70 -10.20
N PRO A 484 -8.42 33.29 -11.07
CA PRO A 484 -9.34 34.34 -10.67
C PRO A 484 -10.51 33.76 -9.86
N PHE A 485 -11.07 34.54 -8.94
CA PHE A 485 -12.17 34.09 -8.08
C PHE A 485 -13.43 33.62 -8.84
N ALA A 486 -13.62 34.07 -10.08
CA ALA A 486 -14.74 33.64 -10.93
C ALA A 486 -14.62 32.18 -11.40
N ASP A 487 -13.41 31.62 -11.43
CA ASP A 487 -13.13 30.24 -11.87
C ASP A 487 -13.02 29.27 -10.67
N LEU A 488 -13.19 29.77 -9.43
CA LEU A 488 -13.18 28.98 -8.21
C LEU A 488 -14.59 28.50 -7.84
N ASP A 489 -14.95 27.28 -8.25
CA ASP A 489 -16.08 26.57 -7.68
C ASP A 489 -15.67 25.83 -6.40
N PHE A 490 -16.49 25.91 -5.35
CA PHE A 490 -16.23 25.26 -4.06
C PHE A 490 -17.52 24.94 -3.31
N ASN A 491 -17.59 23.72 -2.76
CA ASN A 491 -18.74 23.28 -1.98
C ASN A 491 -18.76 23.92 -0.57
N LEU A 492 -19.91 23.83 0.09
CA LEU A 492 -19.97 24.04 1.53
C LEU A 492 -19.25 22.88 2.25
N GLY A 493 -18.61 23.18 3.39
CA GLY A 493 -17.94 22.17 4.22
C GLY A 493 -16.48 21.86 3.87
N GLU A 494 -15.95 22.39 2.76
CA GLU A 494 -14.53 22.28 2.38
C GLU A 494 -13.59 22.64 3.54
N ARG A 495 -12.74 21.68 3.92
CA ARG A 495 -11.99 21.69 5.20
C ARG A 495 -10.85 22.72 5.25
N TRP A 496 -10.43 23.23 4.09
CA TRP A 496 -9.44 24.31 3.97
C TRP A 496 -10.06 25.71 4.18
N ILE A 497 -11.39 25.85 4.05
CA ILE A 497 -12.09 27.12 4.30
C ILE A 497 -12.33 27.25 5.81
N PRO A 498 -11.83 28.31 6.48
CA PRO A 498 -12.02 28.45 7.93
C PRO A 498 -13.50 28.58 8.30
N ALA A 499 -13.96 27.83 9.31
CA ALA A 499 -15.36 27.81 9.74
C ALA A 499 -15.99 29.20 10.04
N LYS A 500 -15.16 30.20 10.40
CA LYS A 500 -15.58 31.61 10.56
C LYS A 500 -16.12 32.25 9.27
N VAL A 501 -15.68 31.78 8.09
CA VAL A 501 -16.19 32.20 6.78
C VAL A 501 -17.62 31.68 6.59
N TYR A 502 -17.85 30.39 6.85
CA TYR A 502 -19.20 29.80 6.83
C TYR A 502 -20.15 30.47 7.84
N GLY A 503 -19.67 30.82 9.04
CA GLY A 503 -20.45 31.58 10.02
C GLY A 503 -20.89 32.96 9.50
N LYS A 504 -19.98 33.73 8.87
CA LYS A 504 -20.32 35.01 8.22
C LYS A 504 -21.34 34.83 7.10
N PHE A 505 -21.07 33.91 6.16
CA PHE A 505 -21.94 33.60 5.03
C PHE A 505 -23.35 33.20 5.50
N ALA A 506 -23.46 32.27 6.44
CA ALA A 506 -24.74 31.85 7.01
C ALA A 506 -25.47 33.02 7.68
N SER A 507 -24.75 33.86 8.42
CA SER A 507 -25.36 34.99 9.14
C SER A 507 -25.96 36.03 8.19
N GLU A 508 -25.28 36.30 7.07
CA GLU A 508 -25.76 37.18 6.01
C GLU A 508 -26.94 36.54 5.24
N PHE A 509 -26.82 35.26 4.85
CA PHE A 509 -27.83 34.54 4.09
C PHE A 509 -29.17 34.32 4.84
N PHE A 510 -29.13 34.10 6.15
CA PHE A 510 -30.31 33.86 6.98
C PHE A 510 -30.84 35.11 7.71
N GLU A 511 -30.12 36.23 7.64
CA GLU A 511 -30.43 37.49 8.34
C GLU A 511 -30.53 37.31 9.88
N THR A 512 -29.60 36.56 10.47
CA THR A 512 -29.50 36.35 11.93
C THR A 512 -28.08 35.92 12.32
N ASP A 513 -27.69 36.04 13.59
CA ASP A 513 -26.34 35.65 14.04
C ASP A 513 -26.19 34.12 14.12
N ILE A 514 -25.22 33.57 13.39
CA ILE A 514 -24.94 32.12 13.28
C ILE A 514 -23.45 31.85 13.46
N GLY A 515 -23.09 31.29 14.62
CA GLY A 515 -21.76 30.74 14.86
C GLY A 515 -21.60 29.37 14.22
N VAL A 516 -20.55 29.18 13.41
CA VAL A 516 -20.14 27.87 12.90
C VAL A 516 -18.74 27.55 13.43
N SER A 517 -18.60 26.36 14.02
CA SER A 517 -17.35 25.80 14.52
C SER A 517 -17.11 24.41 13.96
N TYR A 518 -15.84 24.05 13.77
CA TYR A 518 -15.42 22.75 13.24
C TYR A 518 -14.59 21.99 14.28
N HIS A 519 -14.88 20.71 14.46
CA HIS A 519 -14.24 19.82 15.43
C HIS A 519 -13.43 18.75 14.69
N SER A 520 -12.16 19.05 14.41
CA SER A 520 -11.25 18.18 13.63
C SER A 520 -11.04 16.78 14.22
N ASN A 521 -11.30 16.58 15.52
CA ASN A 521 -11.23 15.27 16.18
C ASN A 521 -12.46 14.37 15.92
N MET A 522 -13.52 14.91 15.33
CA MET A 522 -14.77 14.21 14.96
C MET A 522 -15.20 14.48 13.51
N ASP A 523 -14.45 15.32 12.77
CA ASP A 523 -14.80 15.86 11.46
C ASP A 523 -16.19 16.51 11.42
N GLU A 524 -16.62 17.13 12.54
CA GLU A 524 -17.98 17.61 12.74
C GLU A 524 -18.10 19.14 12.74
N TYR A 525 -19.05 19.65 11.94
CA TYR A 525 -19.49 21.04 12.01
C TYR A 525 -20.61 21.21 13.05
N SER A 526 -20.36 22.04 14.06
CA SER A 526 -21.34 22.50 15.04
C SER A 526 -21.83 23.90 14.68
N ILE A 527 -23.16 24.09 14.73
CA ILE A 527 -23.83 25.35 14.37
C ILE A 527 -24.62 25.84 15.57
N VAL A 528 -24.35 27.08 15.99
CA VAL A 528 -25.01 27.77 17.09
C VAL A 528 -25.78 28.96 16.52
N CYS A 529 -27.08 29.04 16.84
CA CYS A 529 -27.99 30.07 16.34
C CYS A 529 -29.00 30.40 17.44
N ASP A 530 -28.72 31.47 18.21
CA ASP A 530 -29.54 31.87 19.37
C ASP A 530 -30.97 32.27 18.98
N ARG A 531 -31.18 32.77 17.76
CA ARG A 531 -32.48 33.29 17.29
C ARG A 531 -32.77 32.85 15.86
N LYS A 532 -33.67 31.87 15.70
CA LYS A 532 -34.17 31.44 14.38
C LYS A 532 -35.18 32.43 13.81
N ASN A 533 -34.85 33.03 12.66
CA ASN A 533 -35.72 33.94 11.90
C ASN A 533 -36.77 33.15 11.05
N ALA A 534 -37.79 33.83 10.52
CA ALA A 534 -38.78 33.26 9.60
C ALA A 534 -38.13 32.68 8.33
N ASN A 535 -36.99 33.23 7.89
CA ASN A 535 -36.17 32.66 6.82
C ASN A 535 -35.78 31.20 7.10
N ILE A 536 -35.36 30.89 8.33
CA ILE A 536 -34.94 29.55 8.76
C ILE A 536 -36.13 28.60 8.91
N TRP A 537 -37.26 29.09 9.43
CA TRP A 537 -38.45 28.28 9.72
C TRP A 537 -39.37 28.00 8.52
N HIS A 538 -39.32 28.85 7.48
CA HIS A 538 -40.27 28.82 6.37
C HIS A 538 -39.62 28.90 4.99
N LYS A 539 -38.81 29.93 4.71
CA LYS A 539 -38.19 30.16 3.39
C LYS A 539 -37.27 29.01 3.01
N TYR A 540 -36.30 28.72 3.88
CA TYR A 540 -35.29 27.67 3.71
C TYR A 540 -35.60 26.42 4.56
N ALA A 541 -36.88 26.11 4.75
CA ALA A 541 -37.31 24.88 5.41
C ALA A 541 -37.91 23.88 4.41
N VAL A 542 -37.81 22.58 4.72
CA VAL A 542 -38.50 21.49 4.02
C VAL A 542 -39.40 20.75 5.00
N GLN A 543 -40.68 20.62 4.63
CA GLN A 543 -41.66 19.86 5.40
C GLN A 543 -41.68 18.41 4.90
N GLY A 544 -41.04 17.50 5.64
CA GLY A 544 -41.31 16.08 5.52
C GLY A 544 -42.58 15.69 6.28
N GLU A 545 -43.09 14.48 6.04
CA GLU A 545 -44.29 13.97 6.71
C GLU A 545 -44.07 13.79 8.22
N PHE A 546 -42.96 13.14 8.61
CA PHE A 546 -42.67 12.85 10.02
C PHE A 546 -41.92 13.96 10.77
N ARG A 547 -41.21 14.85 10.07
CA ARG A 547 -40.48 16.00 10.65
C ARG A 547 -40.26 17.13 9.66
N ARG A 548 -40.16 18.36 10.16
CA ARG A 548 -39.63 19.51 9.43
C ARG A 548 -38.11 19.55 9.52
N TYR A 549 -37.47 19.98 8.44
CA TYR A 549 -36.06 20.34 8.38
C TYR A 549 -35.97 21.85 8.26
N ASP A 550 -35.44 22.52 9.28
CA ASP A 550 -35.22 23.97 9.27
C ASP A 550 -33.94 24.30 8.49
N GLY A 551 -33.77 25.55 8.06
CA GLY A 551 -32.58 25.99 7.31
C GLY A 551 -31.24 25.72 8.01
N ILE A 552 -31.20 25.69 9.36
CA ILE A 552 -30.00 25.30 10.12
C ILE A 552 -29.69 23.81 9.99
N ASN A 553 -30.72 22.96 9.87
CA ASN A 553 -30.54 21.52 9.66
C ASN A 553 -30.05 21.24 8.24
N LEU A 554 -30.58 21.97 7.25
CA LEU A 554 -30.12 21.90 5.86
C LEU A 554 -28.68 22.44 5.74
N LEU A 555 -28.36 23.58 6.36
CA LEU A 555 -27.00 24.12 6.42
C LEU A 555 -26.02 23.11 7.04
N LYS A 556 -26.39 22.39 8.11
CA LYS A 556 -25.53 21.34 8.66
C LYS A 556 -25.33 20.20 7.65
N HIS A 557 -26.38 19.75 6.97
CA HIS A 557 -26.27 18.72 5.95
C HIS A 557 -25.35 19.16 4.78
N ALA A 558 -25.49 20.41 4.32
CA ALA A 558 -24.64 21.01 3.29
C ALA A 558 -23.18 21.18 3.73
N LEU A 559 -22.90 21.65 4.95
CA LEU A 559 -21.54 21.70 5.52
C LEU A 559 -20.90 20.30 5.71
N HIS A 560 -21.67 19.24 5.58
CA HIS A 560 -21.18 17.86 5.57
C HIS A 560 -21.19 17.21 4.17
N ASN A 561 -21.60 17.93 3.11
CA ASN A 561 -21.89 17.39 1.79
C ASN A 561 -22.79 16.13 1.83
N THR A 562 -23.85 16.21 2.64
CA THR A 562 -24.88 15.16 2.79
C THR A 562 -26.26 15.72 2.49
N ILE A 563 -27.22 14.84 2.19
CA ILE A 563 -28.63 15.20 2.00
C ILE A 563 -29.45 14.53 3.12
N PRO A 564 -30.41 15.22 3.77
CA PRO A 564 -31.24 14.61 4.81
C PRO A 564 -32.09 13.45 4.27
N ASP A 565 -32.08 12.30 4.97
CA ASP A 565 -32.95 11.16 4.64
C ASP A 565 -34.40 11.45 5.04
N ILE A 566 -35.22 11.88 4.07
CA ILE A 566 -36.64 12.17 4.24
C ILE A 566 -37.47 10.97 3.81
N ASN A 567 -38.33 10.49 4.70
CA ASN A 567 -39.24 9.38 4.45
C ASN A 567 -40.69 9.84 4.61
N LYS A 568 -41.58 9.21 3.84
CA LYS A 568 -43.04 9.31 3.89
C LYS A 568 -43.66 7.95 4.19
N SER A 569 -44.92 7.92 4.61
CA SER A 569 -45.71 6.69 4.66
C SER A 569 -46.16 6.30 3.25
N LYS A 570 -46.30 4.98 3.04
CA LYS A 570 -46.96 4.42 1.87
C LYS A 570 -47.73 3.19 2.32
N GLU A 571 -49.03 3.19 2.08
CA GLU A 571 -49.84 1.98 2.23
C GLU A 571 -49.52 1.02 1.09
N VAL A 572 -49.23 -0.23 1.45
CA VAL A 572 -49.03 -1.34 0.50
C VAL A 572 -49.96 -2.45 0.91
N THR A 573 -50.88 -2.81 0.01
CA THR A 573 -51.76 -3.98 0.18
C THR A 573 -50.95 -5.26 0.00
N ASP A 574 -50.99 -6.13 0.99
CA ASP A 574 -50.41 -7.46 0.91
C ASP A 574 -51.19 -8.29 -0.13
N LYS A 575 -50.50 -8.75 -1.19
CA LYS A 575 -51.13 -9.49 -2.30
C LYS A 575 -51.70 -10.85 -1.88
N VAL A 576 -51.30 -11.39 -0.71
CA VAL A 576 -51.68 -12.73 -0.24
C VAL A 576 -52.72 -12.65 0.87
N THR A 577 -52.63 -11.69 1.80
CA THR A 577 -53.61 -11.54 2.90
C THR A 577 -54.68 -10.49 2.64
N GLY A 578 -54.50 -9.58 1.68
CA GLY A 578 -55.42 -8.47 1.40
C GLY A 578 -55.35 -7.32 2.41
N GLU A 579 -54.52 -7.43 3.45
CA GLU A 579 -54.36 -6.40 4.48
C GLU A 579 -53.50 -5.24 3.98
N THR A 580 -53.90 -3.99 4.27
CA THR A 580 -53.07 -2.81 4.02
C THR A 580 -52.04 -2.62 5.12
N LYS A 581 -50.75 -2.59 4.75
CA LYS A 581 -49.62 -2.40 5.67
C LYS A 581 -48.93 -1.08 5.33
N THR A 582 -48.87 -0.17 6.30
CA THR A 582 -48.22 1.13 6.14
C THR A 582 -46.70 0.99 6.32
N ILE A 583 -45.95 1.04 5.22
CA ILE A 583 -44.48 1.04 5.23
C ILE A 583 -43.94 2.47 5.15
N LYS A 584 -42.68 2.67 5.57
CA LYS A 584 -41.95 3.92 5.34
C LYS A 584 -41.09 3.79 4.09
N VAL A 585 -41.16 4.78 3.22
CA VAL A 585 -40.44 4.83 1.94
C VAL A 585 -39.82 6.21 1.77
N ARG A 586 -38.63 6.30 1.16
CA ARG A 586 -37.97 7.59 0.90
C ARG A 586 -38.84 8.50 0.03
N ASP A 587 -38.93 9.76 0.43
CA ASP A 587 -39.66 10.78 -0.30
C ASP A 587 -38.74 11.57 -1.22
N GLY A 588 -38.48 11.02 -2.41
CA GLY A 588 -37.59 11.61 -3.40
C GLY A 588 -37.88 13.09 -3.71
N HIS A 589 -39.15 13.51 -3.69
CA HIS A 589 -39.53 14.91 -3.91
C HIS A 589 -39.08 15.82 -2.76
N ALA A 590 -39.28 15.40 -1.50
CA ALA A 590 -38.78 16.16 -0.35
C ALA A 590 -37.25 16.17 -0.26
N ILE A 591 -36.60 15.05 -0.61
CA ILE A 591 -35.14 14.93 -0.70
C ILE A 591 -34.59 15.89 -1.77
N GLN A 592 -35.19 15.94 -2.96
CA GLN A 592 -34.84 16.91 -4.02
C GLN A 592 -35.04 18.37 -3.57
N MET A 593 -36.17 18.69 -2.93
CA MET A 593 -36.40 20.02 -2.34
C MET A 593 -35.40 20.39 -1.23
N ALA A 594 -34.80 19.40 -0.56
CA ALA A 594 -33.80 19.60 0.49
C ALA A 594 -32.35 19.67 -0.04
N ASN A 595 -32.12 19.27 -1.29
CA ASN A 595 -30.86 19.46 -2.01
C ASN A 595 -30.83 20.78 -2.82
N ALA A 596 -32.01 21.35 -3.10
CA ALA A 596 -32.19 22.60 -3.85
C ALA A 596 -32.46 23.83 -2.96
N LYS A 597 -32.15 23.76 -1.66
CA LYS A 597 -32.45 24.80 -0.65
C LYS A 597 -31.33 25.00 0.36
#